data_AF-A0A9Q0QAC3-F1
#
_entry.id   AF-A0A9Q0QAC3-F1
#
_cell.length_a   1.000
_cell.length_b   1.000
_cell.length_c   1.000
_cell.angle_alpha   90.00
_cell.angle_beta   90.00
_cell.angle_gamma   90.00
#
_symmetry.space_group_name_H-M   'P 1'
#
loop_
_entity.id
_entity.type
_entity.pdbx_description
1 polymer ?
#
loop_
_entity_poly.entity_id
_entity_poly.type
_entity_poly.pdbx_seq_one_letter_code
_entity_poly.pdbx_strand_id
1 'polypeptide(L)'
;MAAAIVVVFDFDKTIIDVDSDNWVIDELGFTDLFNQLLPTMPWNSLMDRMMKELHSDGKTMEDIAEVLKRIPIHSQVISAIKAAHDLGCELRIVSDANMFFIETILKHLGLKDCFSEINTNPGSVDEQGRLRISPHHDFTQSSHGCSLCPPNMCKGLII
;
A
#
# COMPACT_ATOMS: atom_id res chain seq x y z
N MET A 1 -31.85 -11.68 -10.94
CA MET A 1 -30.92 -10.73 -10.30
C MET A 1 -29.76 -10.57 -11.27
N ALA A 2 -29.49 -9.36 -11.76
CA ALA A 2 -28.28 -9.13 -12.54
C ALA A 2 -27.06 -9.48 -11.65
N ALA A 3 -26.05 -10.14 -12.21
CA ALA A 3 -24.83 -10.41 -11.46
C ALA A 3 -24.21 -9.07 -11.04
N ALA A 4 -23.90 -8.92 -9.74
CA ALA A 4 -23.21 -7.74 -9.25
C ALA A 4 -21.82 -7.68 -9.91
N ILE A 5 -21.50 -6.55 -10.54
CA ILE A 5 -20.18 -6.34 -11.15
C ILE A 5 -19.19 -6.07 -10.00
N VAL A 6 -18.13 -6.87 -9.94
CA VAL A 6 -17.00 -6.66 -9.03
C VAL A 6 -15.84 -6.07 -9.83
N VAL A 7 -15.29 -4.96 -9.36
CA VAL A 7 -14.09 -4.34 -9.93
C VAL A 7 -12.97 -4.43 -8.90
N VAL A 8 -11.91 -5.14 -9.25
CA VAL A 8 -10.74 -5.32 -8.39
C VAL A 8 -9.60 -4.49 -8.93
N PHE A 9 -9.07 -3.60 -8.09
CA PHE A 9 -7.98 -2.69 -8.42
C PHE A 9 -6.67 -3.15 -7.78
N ASP A 10 -5.59 -3.02 -8.54
CA ASP A 10 -4.28 -2.76 -7.93
C ASP A 10 -4.21 -1.29 -7.45
N PHE A 11 -3.24 -0.94 -6.61
CA PHE A 11 -3.14 0.42 -6.07
C PHE A 11 -1.96 1.20 -6.67
N ASP A 12 -0.73 0.76 -6.40
CA ASP A 12 0.47 1.44 -6.88
C ASP A 12 0.58 1.33 -8.40
N LYS A 13 0.95 2.43 -9.06
CA LYS A 13 0.99 2.55 -10.54
C LYS A 13 -0.32 2.14 -11.23
N THR A 14 -1.45 2.21 -10.52
CA THR A 14 -2.79 1.88 -11.03
C THR A 14 -3.83 2.91 -10.60
N ILE A 15 -4.09 3.00 -9.29
CA ILE A 15 -4.93 4.06 -8.72
C ILE A 15 -4.10 5.34 -8.56
N ILE A 16 -2.89 5.21 -8.04
CA ILE A 16 -1.90 6.29 -7.96
C ILE A 16 -0.87 6.14 -9.09
N ASP A 17 -0.23 7.25 -9.48
CA ASP A 17 0.66 7.26 -10.67
C ASP A 17 2.06 6.69 -10.37
N VAL A 18 2.39 6.47 -9.10
CA VAL A 18 3.72 6.10 -8.62
C VAL A 18 3.68 4.87 -7.71
N ASP A 19 4.88 4.40 -7.35
CA ASP A 19 5.08 3.46 -6.24
C ASP A 19 5.04 4.24 -4.92
N SER A 20 4.18 3.82 -3.99
CA SER A 20 3.93 4.56 -2.74
C SER A 20 5.08 4.45 -1.76
N ASP A 21 5.79 3.32 -1.74
CA ASP A 21 6.97 3.10 -0.92
C ASP A 21 8.11 4.00 -1.40
N ASN A 22 8.43 3.98 -2.70
CA ASN A 22 9.45 4.87 -3.27
C ASN A 22 9.11 6.35 -3.04
N TRP A 23 7.85 6.75 -3.23
CA TRP A 23 7.42 8.12 -3.01
C TRP A 23 7.71 8.61 -1.59
N VAL A 24 7.36 7.81 -0.56
CA VAL A 24 7.62 8.17 0.84
C VAL A 24 9.12 8.27 1.12
N ILE A 25 9.90 7.32 0.61
CA ILE A 25 11.34 7.26 0.83
C ILE A 25 12.05 8.46 0.20
N ASP A 26 11.70 8.79 -1.03
CA ASP A 26 12.31 9.90 -1.76
C ASP A 26 11.93 11.25 -1.15
N GLU A 27 10.65 11.47 -0.86
CA GLU A 27 10.15 12.74 -0.31
C GLU A 27 10.65 13.02 1.12
N LEU A 28 10.96 11.98 1.89
CA LEU A 28 11.55 12.13 3.22
C LEU A 28 13.09 12.20 3.20
N GLY A 29 13.73 11.98 2.05
CA GLY A 29 15.19 12.08 1.88
C GLY A 29 15.99 10.85 2.29
N PHE A 30 15.41 9.65 2.15
CA PHE A 30 16.01 8.37 2.59
C PHE A 30 16.47 7.47 1.43
N THR A 31 16.47 7.97 0.20
CA THR A 31 16.82 7.22 -1.02
C THR A 31 18.19 6.54 -0.93
N ASP A 32 19.22 7.22 -0.41
CA ASP A 32 20.56 6.64 -0.30
C ASP A 32 20.61 5.45 0.66
N LEU A 33 19.98 5.58 1.83
CA LEU A 33 19.89 4.50 2.82
C LEU A 33 19.07 3.32 2.26
N PHE A 34 17.94 3.62 1.62
CA PHE A 34 17.11 2.62 0.95
C PHE A 34 17.93 1.83 -0.08
N ASN A 35 18.67 2.50 -0.97
CA ASN A 35 19.49 1.86 -1.99
C ASN A 35 20.61 0.99 -1.41
N GLN A 36 21.18 1.38 -0.27
CA GLN A 36 22.18 0.57 0.43
C GLN A 36 21.57 -0.71 1.03
N LEU A 37 20.34 -0.64 1.53
CA LEU A 37 19.66 -1.76 2.18
C LEU A 37 18.92 -2.68 1.19
N LEU A 38 18.51 -2.16 0.03
CA LEU A 38 17.79 -2.88 -1.02
C LEU A 38 18.37 -4.26 -1.38
N PRO A 39 19.68 -4.46 -1.56
CA PRO A 39 20.21 -5.79 -1.91
C PRO A 39 20.26 -6.77 -0.73
N THR A 40 19.92 -6.35 0.49
CA THR A 40 20.17 -7.13 1.71
C THR A 40 18.95 -7.90 2.23
N MET A 41 17.74 -7.57 1.76
CA MET A 41 16.50 -8.19 2.24
C MET A 41 15.36 -8.05 1.22
N PRO A 42 14.29 -8.87 1.32
CA PRO A 42 13.10 -8.71 0.50
C PRO A 42 12.43 -7.35 0.70
N TRP A 43 11.75 -6.84 -0.34
CA TRP A 43 11.13 -5.51 -0.36
C TRP A 43 10.23 -5.22 0.84
N ASN A 44 9.33 -6.16 1.21
CA ASN A 44 8.44 -5.98 2.35
C ASN A 44 9.20 -5.82 3.68
N SER A 45 10.22 -6.64 3.92
CA SER A 45 11.10 -6.52 5.08
C SER A 45 11.93 -5.23 5.06
N LEU A 46 12.36 -4.81 3.87
CA LEU A 46 13.06 -3.54 3.67
C LEU A 46 12.17 -2.37 4.06
N MET A 47 10.90 -2.36 3.64
CA MET A 47 10.00 -1.26 3.97
C MET A 47 9.66 -1.21 5.47
N ASP A 48 9.45 -2.36 6.13
CA ASP A 48 9.36 -2.38 7.61
C ASP A 48 10.62 -1.82 8.27
N ARG A 49 11.81 -2.18 7.75
CA ARG A 49 13.08 -1.64 8.23
C ARG A 49 13.18 -0.14 8.00
N MET A 50 12.77 0.37 6.84
CA MET A 50 12.81 1.79 6.54
C MET A 50 11.87 2.59 7.43
N MET A 51 10.68 2.08 7.78
CA MET A 51 9.80 2.76 8.74
C MET A 51 10.46 2.93 10.11
N LYS A 52 11.28 1.95 10.51
CA LYS A 52 12.09 2.07 11.72
C LYS A 52 13.20 3.13 11.59
N GLU A 53 13.90 3.18 10.46
CA GLU A 53 14.96 4.18 10.22
C GLU A 53 14.39 5.60 10.19
N LEU A 54 13.27 5.81 9.50
CA LEU A 54 12.53 7.07 9.48
C LEU A 54 12.21 7.55 10.89
N HIS A 55 11.63 6.68 11.72
CA HIS A 55 11.32 7.02 13.11
C HIS A 55 12.58 7.29 13.95
N SER A 56 13.66 6.53 13.73
CA SER A 56 14.94 6.77 14.42
C SER A 56 15.56 8.12 14.08
N ASP A 57 15.30 8.66 12.90
CA ASP A 57 15.65 10.03 12.48
C ASP A 57 14.65 11.10 12.98
N GLY A 58 13.60 10.69 13.70
CA GLY A 58 12.60 11.58 14.27
C GLY A 58 11.41 11.90 13.36
N LYS A 59 11.25 11.18 12.24
CA LYS A 59 10.03 11.28 11.41
C LYS A 59 8.85 10.64 12.12
N THR A 60 7.72 11.33 12.06
CA THR A 60 6.46 10.92 12.69
C THR A 60 5.54 10.22 11.69
N MET A 61 4.50 9.57 12.21
CA MET A 61 3.40 9.04 11.38
C MET A 61 2.72 10.14 10.57
N GLU A 62 2.60 11.33 11.17
CA GLU A 62 2.03 12.51 10.54
C GLU A 62 2.89 13.00 9.38
N ASP A 63 4.22 13.00 9.50
CA ASP A 63 5.12 13.36 8.40
C ASP A 63 4.93 12.44 7.19
N ILE A 64 4.83 11.13 7.42
CA ILE A 64 4.55 10.13 6.38
C ILE A 64 3.17 10.40 5.76
N ALA A 65 2.16 10.68 6.58
CA ALA A 65 0.81 10.96 6.10
C ALA A 65 0.75 12.23 5.23
N GLU A 66 1.46 13.31 5.60
CA GLU A 66 1.52 14.54 4.81
C GLU A 66 2.23 14.35 3.46
N VAL A 67 3.22 13.46 3.39
CA VAL A 67 3.84 13.06 2.12
C VAL A 67 2.85 12.28 1.24
N LEU A 68 2.13 11.32 1.81
CA LEU A 68 1.15 10.50 1.10
C LEU A 68 -0.04 11.33 0.58
N LYS A 69 -0.47 12.37 1.30
CA LYS A 69 -1.53 13.28 0.83
C LYS A 69 -1.15 14.04 -0.44
N ARG A 70 0.14 14.21 -0.72
CA ARG A 70 0.66 14.89 -1.91
C ARG A 70 0.97 13.94 -3.07
N ILE A 71 0.67 12.65 -2.93
CA ILE A 71 1.03 11.64 -3.94
C ILE A 71 0.34 11.94 -5.28
N PRO A 72 1.04 11.81 -6.41
CA PRO A 72 0.45 12.09 -7.72
C PRO A 72 -0.62 11.05 -8.07
N ILE A 73 -1.78 11.56 -8.50
CA ILE A 73 -2.91 10.78 -8.97
C ILE A 73 -3.63 11.53 -10.09
N HIS A 74 -3.97 10.82 -11.16
CA HIS A 74 -4.77 11.38 -12.24
C HIS A 74 -6.25 11.55 -11.83
N SER A 75 -6.79 12.77 -11.97
CA SER A 75 -8.14 13.10 -11.50
C SER A 75 -9.26 12.25 -12.11
N GLN A 76 -9.09 11.77 -13.34
CA GLN A 76 -10.07 10.88 -13.98
C GLN A 76 -10.18 9.50 -13.31
N VAL A 77 -9.12 9.02 -12.63
CA VAL A 77 -9.18 7.77 -11.85
C VAL A 77 -10.16 7.93 -10.68
N ILE A 78 -10.08 9.08 -9.98
CA ILE A 78 -11.00 9.43 -8.89
C ILE A 78 -12.45 9.47 -9.42
N SER A 79 -12.67 10.12 -10.57
CA SER A 79 -13.99 10.18 -11.21
C SER A 79 -14.51 8.79 -11.60
N ALA A 80 -13.65 7.92 -12.13
CA ALA A 80 -14.01 6.57 -12.55
C ALA A 80 -14.40 5.69 -11.35
N ILE A 81 -13.64 5.74 -10.25
CA ILE A 81 -13.95 5.01 -9.01
C ILE A 81 -15.32 5.42 -8.47
N LYS A 82 -15.57 6.74 -8.37
CA LYS A 82 -16.86 7.25 -7.89
C LYS A 82 -18.02 6.83 -8.79
N ALA A 83 -17.84 6.96 -10.12
CA ALA A 83 -18.87 6.56 -11.07
C ALA A 83 -19.18 5.05 -11.00
N ALA A 84 -18.17 4.19 -10.87
CA ALA A 84 -18.37 2.75 -10.73
C ALA A 84 -19.13 2.41 -9.43
N HIS A 85 -18.78 3.05 -8.32
CA HIS A 85 -19.47 2.92 -7.04
C HIS A 85 -20.94 3.38 -7.13
N ASP A 86 -21.20 4.55 -7.73
CA ASP A 86 -22.56 5.11 -7.88
C ASP A 86 -23.45 4.26 -8.80
N LEU A 87 -22.85 3.52 -9.72
CA LEU A 87 -23.54 2.52 -10.56
C LEU A 87 -23.82 1.20 -9.81
N GLY A 88 -23.43 1.09 -8.54
CA GLY A 88 -23.67 -0.09 -7.71
C GLY A 88 -22.67 -1.23 -7.93
N CYS A 89 -21.48 -0.94 -8.50
CA CYS A 89 -20.42 -1.94 -8.58
C CYS A 89 -19.80 -2.15 -7.20
N GLU A 90 -19.43 -3.39 -6.90
CA GLU A 90 -18.60 -3.68 -5.74
C GLU A 90 -17.14 -3.40 -6.09
N LEU A 91 -16.48 -2.50 -5.35
CA LEU A 91 -15.08 -2.15 -5.60
C LEU A 91 -14.17 -2.72 -4.52
N ARG A 92 -13.08 -3.36 -4.92
CA ARG A 92 -12.09 -3.95 -4.01
C ARG A 92 -10.68 -3.56 -4.42
N ILE A 93 -9.76 -3.55 -3.45
CA ILE A 93 -8.33 -3.38 -3.70
C ILE A 93 -7.59 -4.66 -3.34
N VAL A 94 -6.70 -5.10 -4.22
CA VAL A 94 -5.72 -6.17 -3.97
C VAL A 94 -4.35 -5.66 -4.42
N SER A 95 -3.54 -5.19 -3.46
CA SER A 95 -2.30 -4.47 -3.73
C SER A 95 -1.14 -4.98 -2.88
N ASP A 96 0.06 -5.02 -3.44
CA ASP A 96 1.30 -5.36 -2.73
C ASP A 96 1.94 -4.13 -2.02
N ALA A 97 1.17 -3.05 -1.84
CA ALA A 97 1.54 -1.92 -0.98
C ALA A 97 1.26 -2.27 0.50
N ASN A 98 0.97 -1.29 1.35
CA ASN A 98 0.61 -1.50 2.75
C ASN A 98 -0.67 -0.77 3.17
N MET A 99 -1.35 -1.31 4.20
CA MET A 99 -2.66 -0.82 4.65
C MET A 99 -2.63 0.65 5.09
N PHE A 100 -1.60 1.08 5.81
CA PHE A 100 -1.52 2.46 6.30
C PHE A 100 -1.45 3.45 5.14
N PHE A 101 -0.67 3.17 4.10
CA PHE A 101 -0.51 4.05 2.94
C PHE A 101 -1.82 4.15 2.14
N ILE A 102 -2.39 2.99 1.79
CA ILE A 102 -3.64 2.92 1.04
C ILE A 102 -4.76 3.67 1.77
N GLU A 103 -4.96 3.41 3.06
CA GLU A 103 -6.04 4.07 3.80
C GLU A 103 -5.83 5.58 3.93
N THR A 104 -4.59 6.03 4.13
CA THR A 104 -4.28 7.46 4.27
C THR A 104 -4.64 8.21 2.99
N ILE A 105 -4.23 7.68 1.84
CA ILE A 105 -4.51 8.27 0.53
C ILE A 105 -6.02 8.23 0.24
N LEU A 106 -6.68 7.09 0.42
CA LEU A 106 -8.13 6.96 0.17
C LEU A 106 -8.97 7.88 1.06
N LYS A 107 -8.61 8.03 2.34
CA LYS A 107 -9.28 8.95 3.27
C LYS A 107 -9.09 10.40 2.82
N HIS A 108 -7.88 10.79 2.41
CA HIS A 108 -7.61 12.13 1.91
C HIS A 108 -8.43 12.48 0.66
N LEU A 109 -8.60 11.50 -0.24
CA LEU A 109 -9.35 11.68 -1.49
C LEU A 109 -10.88 11.53 -1.33
N GLY A 110 -11.36 11.16 -0.14
CA GLY A 110 -12.78 10.85 0.09
C GLY A 110 -13.26 9.65 -0.72
N LEU A 111 -12.40 8.64 -0.88
CA LEU A 111 -12.67 7.41 -1.63
C LEU A 111 -12.75 6.15 -0.75
N LYS A 112 -12.40 6.24 0.53
CA LYS A 112 -12.34 5.07 1.43
C LYS A 112 -13.66 4.28 1.45
N ASP A 113 -14.78 4.98 1.50
CA ASP A 113 -16.11 4.35 1.57
C ASP A 113 -16.58 3.77 0.24
N CYS A 114 -15.87 4.02 -0.87
CA CYS A 114 -16.18 3.41 -2.16
C CYS A 114 -15.75 1.94 -2.25
N PHE A 115 -14.84 1.50 -1.38
CA PHE A 115 -14.26 0.15 -1.42
C PHE A 115 -14.83 -0.72 -0.31
N SER A 116 -15.40 -1.87 -0.68
CA SER A 116 -15.93 -2.85 0.28
C SER A 116 -14.82 -3.66 0.96
N GLU A 117 -13.68 -3.82 0.28
CA GLU A 117 -12.59 -4.69 0.72
C GLU A 117 -11.23 -4.15 0.27
N ILE A 118 -10.22 -4.26 1.16
CA ILE A 118 -8.82 -3.95 0.86
C ILE A 118 -7.94 -5.09 1.37
N ASN A 119 -7.34 -5.83 0.46
CA ASN A 119 -6.36 -6.86 0.74
C ASN A 119 -4.96 -6.35 0.37
N THR A 120 -4.07 -6.28 1.35
CA THR A 120 -2.72 -5.74 1.20
C THR A 120 -1.85 -6.25 2.36
N ASN A 121 -0.55 -5.93 2.35
CA ASN A 121 0.32 -6.14 3.50
C ASN A 121 -0.18 -5.35 4.73
N PRO A 122 -0.42 -6.00 5.89
CA PRO A 122 -0.87 -5.32 7.09
C PRO A 122 0.11 -4.23 7.56
N GLY A 123 -0.44 -3.10 8.01
CA GLY A 123 0.31 -2.02 8.62
C GLY A 123 -0.28 -1.64 9.97
N SER A 124 0.53 -1.51 11.01
CA SER A 124 0.09 -1.09 12.34
C SER A 124 1.11 -0.19 13.02
N VAL A 125 0.66 0.67 13.92
CA VAL A 125 1.56 1.49 14.74
C VAL A 125 1.91 0.69 16.00
N ASP A 126 3.20 0.53 16.28
CA ASP A 126 3.67 -0.15 17.48
C ASP A 126 3.63 0.75 18.73
N GLU A 127 3.94 0.17 19.89
CA GLU A 127 3.95 0.87 21.18
C GLU A 127 4.92 2.06 21.24
N GLN A 128 5.88 2.13 20.30
CA GLN A 128 6.87 3.19 20.22
C GLN A 128 6.45 4.28 19.21
N GLY A 129 5.26 4.17 18.60
CA GLY A 129 4.78 5.12 17.61
C GLY A 129 5.29 4.87 16.19
N ARG A 130 5.89 3.70 15.92
CA ARG A 130 6.45 3.37 14.61
C ARG A 130 5.46 2.62 13.75
N LEU A 131 5.40 2.95 12.47
CA LEU A 131 4.73 2.08 11.50
C LEU A 131 5.50 0.76 11.39
N ARG A 132 4.78 -0.34 11.55
CA ARG A 132 5.22 -1.70 11.27
C ARG A 132 4.47 -2.23 10.07
N ILE A 133 5.21 -2.81 9.13
CA ILE A 133 4.67 -3.42 7.93
C ILE A 133 4.96 -4.91 8.01
N SER A 134 3.91 -5.72 7.95
CA SER A 134 4.00 -7.18 7.98
C SER A 134 3.63 -7.74 6.62
N PRO A 135 4.16 -8.92 6.22
CA PRO A 135 3.74 -9.54 4.98
C PRO A 135 2.33 -10.12 5.08
N HIS A 136 1.60 -10.14 3.98
CA HIS A 136 0.27 -10.77 3.93
C HIS A 136 0.37 -12.30 4.09
N HIS A 137 1.34 -12.94 3.42
CA HIS A 137 1.73 -14.32 3.66
C HIS A 137 3.03 -14.35 4.47
N ASP A 138 3.03 -15.03 5.61
CA ASP A 138 4.24 -15.20 6.42
C ASP A 138 5.24 -16.14 5.73
N PHE A 139 6.07 -15.54 4.88
CA PHE A 139 7.11 -16.23 4.12
C PHE A 139 8.32 -16.64 4.96
N THR A 140 8.39 -16.24 6.24
CA THR A 140 9.44 -16.69 7.16
C THR A 140 9.15 -18.10 7.69
N GLN A 141 7.88 -18.49 7.72
CA GLN A 141 7.44 -19.83 8.11
C GLN A 141 7.32 -20.76 6.90
N SER A 142 6.67 -20.30 5.83
CA SER A 142 6.43 -21.11 4.63
C SER A 142 6.20 -20.25 3.39
N SER A 143 6.69 -20.70 2.24
CA SER A 143 6.33 -20.10 0.96
C SER A 143 4.86 -20.39 0.62
N HIS A 144 4.16 -19.42 0.05
CA HIS A 144 2.84 -19.60 -0.57
C HIS A 144 2.85 -20.43 -1.88
N GLY A 145 4.02 -20.89 -2.35
CA GLY A 145 4.14 -21.84 -3.47
C GLY A 145 3.99 -21.23 -4.87
N CYS A 146 3.74 -19.92 -4.99
CA CYS A 146 3.69 -19.23 -6.27
C CYS A 146 5.10 -18.77 -6.70
N SER A 147 5.51 -19.07 -7.93
CA SER A 147 6.80 -18.64 -8.49
C SER A 147 6.75 -17.33 -9.27
N LEU A 148 5.56 -16.70 -9.38
CA LEU A 148 5.32 -15.53 -10.23
C LEU A 148 5.22 -14.22 -9.45
N CYS A 149 5.23 -14.26 -8.12
CA CYS A 149 5.01 -13.07 -7.30
C CYS A 149 5.99 -13.01 -6.12
N PRO A 150 6.15 -11.83 -5.50
CA PRO A 150 6.96 -11.67 -4.30
C PRO A 150 6.49 -12.57 -3.16
N PRO A 151 7.39 -12.98 -2.25
CA PRO A 151 7.09 -13.96 -1.21
C PRO A 151 6.03 -13.48 -0.21
N ASN A 152 5.86 -12.16 -0.04
CA ASN A 152 4.97 -11.58 0.95
C ASN A 152 3.49 -11.54 0.54
N MET A 153 3.16 -11.61 -0.75
CA MET A 153 1.76 -11.52 -1.19
C MET A 153 1.52 -12.14 -2.57
N CYS A 154 0.56 -13.08 -2.67
CA CYS A 154 0.05 -13.57 -3.95
C CYS A 154 -1.37 -13.09 -4.16
N LYS A 155 -1.55 -12.14 -5.08
CA LYS A 155 -2.88 -11.64 -5.45
C LYS A 155 -3.81 -12.74 -5.96
N GLY A 156 -3.27 -13.74 -6.67
CA GLY A 156 -4.05 -14.86 -7.20
C GLY A 156 -4.54 -15.88 -6.16
N LEU A 157 -3.99 -15.88 -4.94
CA LEU A 157 -4.51 -16.68 -3.82
C LEU A 157 -5.53 -15.91 -2.97
N ILE A 158 -5.58 -14.58 -3.15
CA ILE A 158 -6.48 -13.68 -2.42
C ILE A 158 -7.82 -13.52 -3.15
N ILE A 159 -7.78 -13.49 -4.49
CA ILE A 159 -8.94 -13.33 -5.38
C ILE A 159 -9.64 -14.67 -5.62
#